data_AF-A0A4C1ZB82-F1
#
_entry.id   AF-A0A4C1ZB82-F1
#
_cell.length_a   1.000
_cell.length_b   1.000
_cell.length_c   1.000
_cell.angle_alpha   90.00
_cell.angle_beta   90.00
_cell.angle_gamma   90.00
#
_symmetry.space_group_name_H-M   'P 1'
#
loop_
_entity.id
_entity.type
_entity.pdbx_description
1 polymer ?
#
loop_
_entity_poly.entity_id
_entity_poly.type
_entity_poly.pdbx_seq_one_letter_code
_entity_poly.pdbx_strand_id
1 'polypeptide(L)'
;MVGLRKGFIEILNEKATELHVKKDDLIVLRCVIHQQNLYSKSIRLQNVMNVVVKTINFIQSRGLNHRQFKAFLDDISAKYDDVTYYCEARWFSKGKMLKRFYELKNEIAGFMQIKNKPLSELSDPK
;
A
#
# COMPACT_ATOMS: atom_id res chain seq x y z
N MET A 1 -13.09 -2.88 10.72
CA MET A 1 -13.51 -3.89 11.72
C MET A 1 -12.81 -3.56 13.02
N VAL A 2 -13.58 -3.07 13.99
CA VAL A 2 -13.10 -2.54 15.27
C VAL A 2 -13.05 -3.70 16.26
N GLY A 3 -11.93 -4.41 16.30
CA GLY A 3 -11.79 -5.61 17.14
C GLY A 3 -11.18 -5.31 18.51
N LEU A 4 -11.77 -4.39 19.29
CA LEU A 4 -11.45 -4.28 20.72
C LEU A 4 -12.67 -4.55 21.62
N ARG A 5 -13.90 -4.54 21.07
CA ARG A 5 -15.12 -4.76 21.86
C ARG A 5 -16.18 -5.68 21.22
N LYS A 6 -16.03 -6.08 19.95
CA LYS A 6 -16.96 -6.96 19.19
C LYS A 6 -16.26 -7.65 18.00
N GLY A 7 -15.31 -8.56 18.27
CA GLY A 7 -14.55 -9.28 17.24
C GLY A 7 -14.97 -10.75 17.11
N PHE A 8 -14.48 -11.45 16.08
CA PHE A 8 -14.69 -12.90 15.90
C PHE A 8 -14.29 -13.72 17.15
N ILE A 9 -13.23 -13.32 17.83
CA ILE A 9 -12.77 -13.97 19.08
C ILE A 9 -13.78 -13.82 20.21
N GLU A 10 -14.47 -12.68 20.30
CA GLU A 10 -15.54 -12.46 21.30
C GLU A 10 -16.70 -13.44 21.04
N ILE A 11 -17.17 -13.50 19.79
CA ILE A 11 -18.26 -14.38 19.35
C ILE A 11 -17.89 -15.86 19.57
N LEU A 12 -16.64 -16.23 19.29
CA LEU A 12 -16.15 -17.59 19.50
C LEU A 12 -16.15 -17.96 20.99
N ASN A 13 -15.75 -17.02 21.87
CA ASN A 13 -15.75 -17.24 23.31
C ASN A 13 -17.18 -17.31 23.89
N GLU A 14 -18.10 -16.47 23.42
CA GLU A 14 -19.52 -16.52 23.78
C GLU A 14 -20.11 -17.89 23.44
N LYS A 15 -19.92 -18.34 22.19
CA LYS A 15 -20.43 -19.64 21.72
C LYS A 15 -19.78 -20.84 22.39
N ALA A 16 -18.50 -20.74 22.76
CA ALA A 16 -17.84 -21.78 23.55
C ALA A 16 -18.44 -21.89 24.95
N THR A 17 -18.80 -20.76 25.56
CA THR A 17 -19.46 -20.73 26.87
C THR A 17 -20.86 -21.37 26.79
N GLU A 18 -21.62 -21.08 25.72
CA GLU A 18 -22.92 -21.71 25.44
C GLU A 18 -22.82 -23.24 25.29
N LEU A 19 -21.73 -23.73 24.68
CA LEU A 19 -21.49 -25.16 24.45
C LEU A 19 -20.77 -25.87 25.60
N HIS A 20 -20.60 -25.20 26.75
CA HIS A 20 -19.86 -25.72 27.92
C HIS A 20 -18.40 -26.13 27.62
N VAL A 21 -17.79 -25.53 26.59
CA VAL A 21 -16.37 -25.71 26.27
C VAL A 21 -15.55 -24.72 27.10
N LYS A 22 -14.51 -25.19 27.80
CA LYS A 22 -13.65 -24.29 28.56
C LYS A 22 -12.84 -23.44 27.60
N LYS A 23 -12.72 -22.15 27.93
CA LYS A 23 -11.97 -21.19 27.13
C LYS A 23 -10.49 -21.57 26.97
N ASP A 24 -9.91 -22.21 27.98
CA ASP A 24 -8.52 -22.68 27.96
C ASP A 24 -8.28 -23.83 26.96
N ASP A 25 -9.34 -24.51 26.51
CA ASP A 25 -9.26 -25.53 25.47
C ASP A 25 -9.22 -24.92 24.05
N LEU A 26 -9.42 -23.60 23.93
CA LEU A 26 -9.42 -22.89 22.65
C LEU A 26 -8.04 -22.30 22.35
N ILE A 27 -7.44 -22.77 21.26
CA ILE A 27 -6.22 -22.16 20.72
C ILE A 27 -6.60 -21.02 19.77
N VAL A 28 -6.40 -19.79 20.20
CA VAL A 28 -6.62 -18.60 19.35
C VAL A 28 -5.36 -18.31 18.54
N LEU A 29 -5.37 -18.74 17.28
CA LEU A 29 -4.34 -18.36 16.31
C LEU A 29 -4.67 -17.00 15.70
N ARG A 30 -3.85 -15.99 16.00
CA ARG A 30 -3.92 -14.71 15.31
C ARG A 30 -3.14 -14.82 14.01
N CYS A 31 -3.85 -14.75 12.88
CA CYS A 31 -3.19 -14.71 11.58
C CYS A 31 -2.34 -13.44 11.48
N VAL A 32 -1.01 -13.61 11.43
CA VAL A 32 -0.03 -12.51 11.31
C VAL A 32 -0.33 -11.62 10.10
N ILE A 33 -0.82 -12.25 9.02
CA ILE A 33 -1.36 -11.55 7.86
C ILE A 33 -2.50 -10.71 8.39
N HIS A 34 -3.67 -11.23 8.78
CA HIS A 34 -4.81 -10.43 9.25
C HIS A 34 -4.47 -9.23 10.16
N GLN A 35 -3.57 -9.40 11.13
CA GLN A 35 -3.10 -8.30 12.01
C GLN A 35 -2.38 -7.18 11.25
N GLN A 36 -1.49 -7.50 10.32
CA GLN A 36 -0.80 -6.51 9.50
C GLN A 36 -1.79 -5.66 8.64
N ASN A 37 -3.01 -6.14 8.31
CA ASN A 37 -4.02 -5.33 7.57
C ASN A 37 -4.56 -4.29 8.50
N LEU A 38 -4.95 -4.77 9.68
CA LEU A 38 -5.59 -3.94 10.66
C LEU A 38 -4.63 -2.82 11.02
N TYR A 39 -3.35 -3.17 11.17
CA TYR A 39 -2.29 -2.20 11.38
C TYR A 39 -2.12 -1.26 10.18
N SER A 40 -2.05 -1.76 8.95
CA SER A 40 -1.90 -0.90 7.76
C SER A 40 -3.08 0.07 7.57
N LYS A 41 -4.27 -0.28 8.07
CA LYS A 41 -5.46 0.59 8.10
C LYS A 41 -5.44 1.60 9.24
N SER A 42 -4.79 1.28 10.37
CA SER A 42 -4.67 2.20 11.51
C SER A 42 -3.56 3.24 11.35
N ILE A 43 -2.54 2.97 10.52
CA ILE A 43 -1.48 3.96 10.25
C ILE A 43 -2.06 5.15 9.46
N ARG A 44 -1.86 6.37 9.96
CA ARG A 44 -2.31 7.63 9.34
C ARG A 44 -1.35 8.11 8.24
N LEU A 45 -1.16 7.33 7.18
CA LEU A 45 -0.33 7.68 6.00
C LEU A 45 -1.15 8.23 4.81
N GLN A 46 -2.36 8.74 5.06
CA GLN A 46 -3.29 9.12 3.98
C GLN A 46 -2.74 10.22 3.08
N ASN A 47 -2.04 11.20 3.64
CA ASN A 47 -1.36 12.25 2.88
C ASN A 47 -0.34 11.67 1.89
N VAL A 48 0.55 10.79 2.36
CA VAL A 48 1.57 10.14 1.52
C VAL A 48 0.90 9.23 0.48
N MET A 49 -0.05 8.40 0.89
CA MET A 49 -0.76 7.49 0.00
C MET A 49 -1.50 8.23 -1.11
N ASN A 50 -2.13 9.37 -0.81
CA ASN A 50 -2.83 10.17 -1.80
C ASN A 50 -1.88 10.70 -2.88
N VAL A 51 -0.69 11.18 -2.51
CA VAL A 51 0.31 11.65 -3.48
C VAL A 51 0.80 10.48 -4.33
N VAL A 52 1.24 9.39 -3.69
CA VAL A 52 1.79 8.22 -4.39
C VAL A 52 0.78 7.61 -5.36
N VAL A 53 -0.45 7.38 -4.91
CA VAL A 53 -1.51 6.78 -5.73
C VAL A 53 -1.88 7.70 -6.89
N LYS A 54 -2.02 9.02 -6.67
CA LYS A 54 -2.30 9.98 -7.75
C LYS A 54 -1.19 9.99 -8.80
N THR A 55 0.06 9.97 -8.38
CA THR A 55 1.22 9.96 -9.29
C THR A 55 1.29 8.67 -10.10
N ILE A 56 1.18 7.51 -9.44
CA ILE A 56 1.17 6.21 -10.13
C ILE A 56 -0.01 6.12 -11.09
N ASN A 57 -1.19 6.55 -10.65
CA ASN A 57 -2.37 6.61 -11.51
C ASN A 57 -2.14 7.53 -12.70
N PHE A 58 -1.46 8.67 -12.55
CA PHE A 58 -1.16 9.54 -13.69
C PHE A 58 -0.22 8.87 -14.70
N ILE A 59 0.86 8.24 -14.20
CA ILE A 59 1.85 7.53 -15.02
C ILE A 59 1.20 6.37 -15.78
N GLN A 60 0.39 5.57 -15.10
CA GLN A 60 -0.30 4.43 -15.71
C GLN A 60 -1.59 4.83 -16.43
N SER A 61 -2.16 6.00 -16.15
CA SER A 61 -3.33 6.50 -16.87
C SER A 61 -2.94 6.80 -18.30
N ARG A 62 -3.71 6.22 -19.22
CA ARG A 62 -3.53 6.34 -20.68
C ARG A 62 -2.25 5.63 -21.15
N GLY A 63 -2.40 4.69 -22.07
CA GLY A 63 -1.29 3.83 -22.52
C GLY A 63 -0.10 4.57 -23.15
N LEU A 64 -0.23 5.86 -23.51
CA LEU A 64 0.89 6.67 -23.97
C LEU A 64 1.82 7.11 -22.83
N ASN A 65 1.26 7.61 -21.72
CA ASN A 65 2.07 8.05 -20.58
C ASN A 65 2.88 6.88 -20.01
N HIS A 66 2.24 5.71 -19.90
CA HIS A 66 2.89 4.52 -19.39
C HIS A 66 4.05 4.08 -20.29
N ARG A 67 3.85 4.05 -21.62
CA ARG A 67 4.90 3.72 -22.59
C ARG A 67 6.05 4.73 -22.55
N GLN A 68 5.74 6.03 -22.45
CA GLN A 68 6.76 7.07 -22.35
C GLN A 68 7.55 6.99 -21.05
N PHE A 69 6.89 6.64 -19.94
CA PHE A 69 7.57 6.44 -18.66
C PHE A 69 8.53 5.23 -18.72
N LYS A 70 8.10 4.11 -19.31
CA LYS A 70 8.97 2.95 -19.52
C LYS A 70 10.18 3.29 -20.37
N ALA A 71 9.96 3.93 -21.52
CA ALA A 71 11.05 4.36 -22.39
C ALA A 71 12.03 5.30 -21.65
N PHE A 72 11.51 6.25 -20.85
CA PHE A 72 12.34 7.12 -20.03
C PHE A 72 13.18 6.35 -19.00
N LEU A 73 12.63 5.33 -18.36
CA LEU A 73 13.37 4.47 -17.42
C LEU A 73 14.45 3.63 -18.12
N ASP A 74 14.14 3.13 -19.31
CA ASP A 74 15.09 2.36 -20.14
C ASP A 74 16.26 3.25 -20.58
N ASP A 75 15.98 4.49 -21.03
CA ASP A 75 16.99 5.46 -21.49
C ASP A 75 18.01 5.81 -20.41
N ILE A 76 17.58 5.90 -19.15
CA ILE A 76 18.46 6.18 -18.01
C ILE A 76 19.01 4.91 -17.34
N SER A 77 18.72 3.74 -17.90
CA SER A 77 19.09 2.42 -17.34
C SER A 77 18.71 2.30 -15.86
N ALA A 78 17.47 2.70 -15.54
CA ALA A 78 16.97 2.66 -14.17
C ALA A 78 16.98 1.24 -13.61
N LYS A 79 17.02 1.12 -12.28
CA LYS A 79 16.97 -0.18 -11.57
C LYS A 79 15.71 -0.99 -11.92
N TYR A 80 14.64 -0.32 -12.30
CA TYR A 80 13.35 -0.93 -12.56
C TYR A 80 12.71 -0.34 -13.80
N ASP A 81 12.05 -1.20 -14.57
CA ASP A 81 11.41 -0.84 -15.83
C ASP A 81 10.00 -0.24 -15.65
N ASP A 82 9.46 -0.24 -14.41
CA ASP A 82 8.11 0.27 -14.13
C ASP A 82 7.83 0.51 -12.63
N VAL A 83 6.78 1.29 -12.38
CA VAL A 83 6.13 1.44 -11.06
C VAL A 83 5.18 0.27 -10.77
N THR A 84 4.98 -0.05 -9.49
CA THR A 84 4.03 -1.10 -9.07
C THR A 84 2.64 -0.52 -8.88
N TYR A 85 1.62 -1.16 -9.46
CA TYR A 85 0.22 -0.75 -9.31
C TYR A 85 -0.34 -1.04 -7.91
N TYR A 86 -1.20 -0.14 -7.42
CA TYR A 86 -1.93 -0.31 -6.17
C TYR A 86 -3.25 -1.06 -6.39
N CYS A 87 -3.46 -2.16 -5.69
CA CYS A 87 -4.76 -2.84 -5.66
C CYS A 87 -5.16 -3.12 -4.22
N GLU A 88 -6.26 -2.51 -3.77
CA GLU A 88 -6.78 -2.64 -2.41
C GLU A 88 -7.08 -4.07 -1.98
N ALA A 89 -7.56 -4.89 -2.93
CA ALA A 89 -7.84 -6.30 -2.69
C ALA A 89 -6.55 -7.11 -2.45
N ARG A 90 -5.40 -6.64 -2.95
CA ARG A 90 -4.12 -7.34 -2.89
C ARG A 90 -3.29 -6.76 -1.75
N TRP A 91 -3.52 -7.30 -0.56
CA TRP A 91 -2.85 -7.00 0.70
C TRP A 91 -1.41 -6.43 0.65
N PHE A 92 -0.49 -7.14 -0.01
CA PHE A 92 0.94 -6.80 -0.04
C PHE A 92 1.26 -5.63 -0.99
N SER A 93 0.26 -5.11 -1.70
CA SER A 93 0.46 -4.08 -2.72
C SER A 93 0.92 -2.76 -2.14
N LYS A 94 0.43 -2.32 -0.95
CA LYS A 94 0.80 -1.02 -0.37
C LYS A 94 2.28 -0.90 -0.08
N GLY A 95 2.84 -1.84 0.69
CA GLY A 95 4.25 -1.81 1.08
C GLY A 95 5.17 -1.96 -0.12
N LYS A 96 4.85 -2.88 -1.03
CA LYS A 96 5.64 -3.09 -2.26
C LYS A 96 5.59 -1.87 -3.19
N MET A 97 4.42 -1.27 -3.35
CA MET A 97 4.22 -0.04 -4.12
C MET A 97 5.02 1.11 -3.51
N LEU A 98 4.87 1.38 -2.21
CA LEU A 98 5.59 2.46 -1.54
C LEU A 98 7.11 2.27 -1.65
N LYS A 99 7.60 1.04 -1.46
CA LYS A 99 9.02 0.72 -1.64
C LYS A 99 9.47 1.01 -3.08
N ARG A 100 8.74 0.52 -4.09
CA ARG A 100 9.10 0.73 -5.50
C ARG A 100 9.07 2.22 -5.87
N PHE A 101 8.05 2.94 -5.42
CA PHE A 101 7.91 4.37 -5.65
C PHE A 101 9.06 5.15 -5.01
N TYR A 102 9.44 4.80 -3.78
CA TYR A 102 10.58 5.43 -3.09
C TYR A 102 11.91 5.16 -3.80
N GLU A 103 12.14 3.92 -4.24
CA GLU A 103 13.35 3.56 -4.98
C GLU A 103 13.45 4.24 -6.36
N LEU A 104 12.31 4.67 -6.94
CA LEU A 104 12.23 5.40 -8.21
C LEU A 104 11.94 6.90 -8.02
N LYS A 105 12.09 7.44 -6.81
CA LYS A 105 11.58 8.79 -6.48
C LYS A 105 12.16 9.89 -7.39
N ASN A 106 13.43 9.76 -7.77
CA ASN A 106 14.14 10.78 -8.56
C ASN A 106 13.72 10.72 -10.03
N GLU A 107 13.59 9.50 -10.55
CA GLU A 107 13.14 9.18 -11.90
C GLU A 107 11.69 9.64 -12.10
N ILE A 108 10.83 9.35 -11.11
CA ILE A 108 9.44 9.81 -11.10
C ILE A 108 9.39 11.34 -11.07
N ALA A 109 10.18 12.00 -10.22
CA ALA A 109 10.23 13.45 -10.16
C ALA A 109 10.67 14.06 -11.50
N GLY A 110 11.71 13.51 -12.14
CA GLY A 110 12.19 13.94 -13.46
C GLY A 110 11.14 13.78 -14.55
N PHE A 111 10.50 12.60 -14.63
CA PHE A 111 9.42 12.38 -15.60
C PHE A 111 8.24 13.34 -15.40
N MET A 112 7.87 13.60 -14.15
CA MET A 112 6.77 14.51 -13.82
C MET A 112 7.08 15.97 -14.17
N GLN A 113 8.35 16.38 -14.09
CA GLN A 113 8.81 17.68 -14.62
C GLN A 113 8.67 17.76 -16.15
N ILE A 114 9.08 16.73 -16.88
CA ILE A 114 8.91 16.64 -18.36
C ILE A 114 7.42 16.76 -18.74
N LYS A 115 6.52 16.26 -17.89
CA LYS A 115 5.06 16.33 -18.07
C LYS A 115 4.43 17.64 -17.59
N ASN A 116 5.22 18.64 -17.20
CA ASN A 116 4.77 19.91 -16.64
C ASN A 116 3.87 19.74 -15.40
N LYS A 117 4.17 18.73 -14.57
CA LYS A 117 3.45 18.43 -13.32
C LYS A 117 4.43 18.17 -12.17
N PRO A 118 5.25 19.15 -11.76
CA PRO A 118 6.24 18.95 -10.71
C PRO A 118 5.56 18.50 -9.40
N LEU A 119 6.17 17.53 -8.72
CA LEU A 119 5.74 17.02 -7.43
C LEU A 119 6.56 17.68 -6.34
N SER A 120 6.01 18.72 -5.69
CA SER A 120 6.71 19.43 -4.61
C SER A 120 6.92 18.56 -3.38
N GLU A 121 6.09 17.53 -3.18
CA GLU A 121 6.18 16.59 -2.07
C GLU A 121 7.37 15.63 -2.16
N LEU A 122 8.05 15.57 -3.30
CA LEU A 122 9.27 14.78 -3.50
C LEU A 122 10.55 15.59 -3.38
N SER A 123 10.45 16.92 -3.30
CA SER A 123 11.58 17.79 -3.07
C SER A 123 11.90 17.81 -1.58
N ASP A 124 13.17 17.63 -1.22
CA ASP A 124 13.60 17.86 0.15
C ASP A 124 13.40 19.35 0.49
N PRO A 125 12.82 19.68 1.67
CA PRO A 125 12.73 21.07 2.10
C PRO A 125 14.14 21.65 2.24
N LYS A 126 14.32 22.88 1.74
CA LYS A 126 15.52 23.69 1.99
C LYS A 126 15.60 24.08 3.46
#